data_AF-A0A285R4K3-F1
#
_entry.id   AF-A0A285R4K3-F1
#
_cell.length_a   1.000
_cell.length_b   1.000
_cell.length_c   1.000
_cell.angle_alpha   90.00
_cell.angle_beta   90.00
_cell.angle_gamma   90.00
#
_symmetry.space_group_name_H-M   'P 1'
#
loop_
_entity.id
_entity.type
_entity.pdbx_description
1 polymer ?
#
loop_
_entity_poly.entity_id
_entity_poly.type
_entity_poly.pdbx_seq_one_letter_code
_entity_poly.pdbx_strand_id
1 'polypeptide(L)'
;MPDPANTARPVIRAVPHPDPLNPLGTTITCPLCNAARDWLLLNVRAHVFVRCRCAHEWHQPDLTRDYFDQHFTDPENEWDDFNTAMRALAFDGLLAGAIWD
;
A
#
# COMPACT_ATOMS: atom_id res chain seq x y z
N MET A 1 5.52 -28.12 20.48
CA MET A 1 5.12 -28.46 19.11
C MET A 1 4.68 -27.16 18.46
N PRO A 2 5.31 -26.70 17.36
CA PRO A 2 4.81 -25.54 16.63
C PRO A 2 3.53 -25.92 15.88
N ASP A 3 2.61 -24.95 15.81
CA ASP A 3 1.26 -25.05 15.25
C ASP A 3 1.30 -25.31 13.72
N PRO A 4 0.59 -26.32 13.17
CA PRO A 4 0.61 -26.64 11.73
C PRO A 4 -0.14 -25.63 10.85
N ALA A 5 -0.60 -24.51 11.39
CA ALA A 5 -1.25 -23.43 10.63
C ALA A 5 -0.28 -22.36 10.08
N ASN A 6 1.04 -22.60 10.12
CA ASN A 6 2.02 -21.70 9.48
C ASN A 6 2.36 -22.14 8.03
N THR A 7 1.33 -22.30 7.19
CA THR A 7 1.50 -22.46 5.75
C THR A 7 1.59 -21.07 5.12
N ALA A 8 2.82 -20.53 5.07
CA ALA A 8 3.24 -19.36 4.28
C ALA A 8 2.28 -18.15 4.32
N ARG A 9 2.37 -17.36 5.40
CA ARG A 9 1.73 -16.03 5.47
C ARG A 9 2.16 -15.19 4.26
N PRO A 10 1.24 -14.44 3.62
CA PRO A 10 1.63 -13.50 2.58
C PRO A 10 2.54 -12.45 3.22
N VAL A 11 3.80 -12.40 2.79
CA VAL A 11 4.76 -11.35 3.14
C VAL A 11 4.29 -10.08 2.45
N ILE A 12 3.42 -9.32 3.12
CA ILE A 12 2.91 -8.06 2.59
C ILE A 12 4.04 -7.05 2.70
N ARG A 13 4.49 -6.54 1.55
CA ARG A 13 5.43 -5.43 1.49
C ARG A 13 4.65 -4.13 1.41
N ALA A 14 4.76 -3.34 2.46
CA ALA A 14 4.03 -2.09 2.62
C ALA A 14 5.00 -0.92 2.52
N VAL A 15 4.89 -0.15 1.44
CA VAL A 15 5.75 1.01 1.17
C VAL A 15 4.93 2.29 1.18
N PRO A 16 5.09 3.15 2.20
CA PRO A 16 4.48 4.48 2.21
C PRO A 16 5.08 5.34 1.10
N HIS A 17 4.23 5.97 0.31
CA HIS A 17 4.61 6.88 -0.77
C HIS A 17 3.87 8.22 -0.59
N PRO A 18 4.50 9.23 0.03
CA PRO A 18 3.85 10.49 0.37
C PRO A 18 3.52 11.34 -0.86
N ASP A 19 4.28 11.19 -1.95
CA ASP A 19 4.15 12.01 -3.16
C ASP A 19 3.02 11.55 -4.09
N PRO A 20 2.63 12.36 -5.08
CA PRO A 20 1.73 11.93 -6.15
C PRO A 20 2.27 10.70 -6.90
N LEU A 21 1.37 9.78 -7.26
CA LEU A 21 1.74 8.55 -7.98
C LEU A 21 1.33 8.67 -9.45
N ASN A 22 2.31 8.51 -10.35
CA ASN A 22 2.17 8.73 -11.79
C ASN A 22 2.69 7.54 -12.63
N PRO A 23 2.12 6.33 -12.52
CA PRO A 23 2.75 5.13 -13.07
C PRO A 23 2.84 5.11 -14.60
N LEU A 24 2.11 5.97 -15.32
CA LEU A 24 2.19 6.14 -16.77
C LEU A 24 1.99 7.62 -17.19
N GLY A 25 2.40 8.56 -16.34
CA GLY A 25 2.20 10.00 -16.58
C GLY A 25 0.81 10.53 -16.23
N THR A 26 -0.10 9.68 -15.77
CA THR A 26 -1.40 10.09 -15.20
C THR A 26 -1.32 10.07 -13.68
N THR A 27 -1.63 11.20 -13.04
CA THR A 27 -1.75 11.28 -11.58
C THR A 27 -2.96 10.52 -11.10
N ILE A 28 -2.72 9.53 -10.25
CA ILE A 28 -3.80 8.78 -9.62
C ILE A 28 -4.43 9.62 -8.52
N THR A 29 -5.76 9.60 -8.47
CA THR A 29 -6.54 10.15 -7.36
C THR A 29 -7.41 9.07 -6.74
N CYS A 30 -7.71 9.21 -5.46
CA CYS A 30 -8.55 8.27 -4.75
C CYS A 30 -10.01 8.49 -5.19
N PRO A 31 -10.71 7.47 -5.70
CA PRO A 31 -12.10 7.65 -6.13
C PRO A 31 -13.08 7.92 -4.98
N LEU A 32 -12.71 7.66 -3.72
CA LEU A 32 -13.57 7.91 -2.56
C LEU A 32 -13.38 9.28 -1.92
N CYS A 33 -12.14 9.77 -1.80
CA CYS A 33 -11.84 11.04 -1.10
C CYS A 33 -11.15 12.08 -1.98
N ASN A 34 -10.86 11.74 -3.24
CA ASN A 34 -10.20 12.61 -4.23
C ASN A 34 -8.79 13.08 -3.82
N ALA A 35 -8.15 12.45 -2.83
CA ALA A 35 -6.75 12.68 -2.51
C ALA A 35 -5.85 12.29 -3.69
N ALA A 36 -4.76 13.03 -3.91
CA ALA A 36 -3.80 12.82 -5.00
C ALA A 36 -2.40 12.37 -4.52
N ARG A 37 -2.21 12.26 -3.21
CA ARG A 37 -0.94 11.99 -2.52
C ARG A 37 -1.17 11.09 -1.30
N ASP A 38 -0.13 10.82 -0.52
CA ASP A 38 -0.22 9.99 0.69
C ASP A 38 -0.75 8.57 0.42
N TRP A 39 -0.02 7.84 -0.43
CA TRP A 39 -0.35 6.48 -0.83
C TRP A 39 0.36 5.44 0.03
N LEU A 40 -0.26 4.28 0.18
CA LEU A 40 0.41 3.07 0.64
C LEU A 40 0.38 2.05 -0.48
N LEU A 41 1.56 1.65 -0.93
CA LEU A 41 1.71 0.61 -1.91
C LEU A 41 1.87 -0.73 -1.20
N LEU A 42 1.04 -1.69 -1.58
CA LEU A 42 1.00 -3.03 -1.00
C LEU A 42 1.35 -4.03 -2.08
N ASN A 43 2.55 -4.59 -2.00
CA ASN A 43 2.92 -5.71 -2.84
C ASN A 43 2.54 -7.01 -2.11
N VAL A 44 1.56 -7.70 -2.67
CA VAL A 44 1.05 -8.98 -2.17
C VAL A 44 1.24 -10.03 -3.26
N ARG A 45 2.24 -10.90 -3.07
CA ARG A 45 2.66 -11.95 -4.01
C ARG A 45 3.15 -11.39 -5.36
N ALA A 46 2.24 -11.23 -6.32
CA ALA A 46 2.53 -10.79 -7.68
C ALA A 46 1.66 -9.58 -8.09
N HIS A 47 0.90 -9.03 -7.15
CA HIS A 47 -0.03 -7.94 -7.37
C HIS A 47 0.34 -6.76 -6.49
N VAL A 48 0.27 -5.57 -7.07
CA VAL A 48 0.44 -4.31 -6.35
C VAL A 48 -0.93 -3.66 -6.17
N PHE A 49 -1.25 -3.34 -4.93
CA PHE A 49 -2.43 -2.60 -4.56
C PHE A 49 -2.03 -1.21 -4.10
N VAL A 50 -2.86 -0.23 -4.45
CA VAL A 50 -2.73 1.12 -3.94
C VAL A 50 -3.80 1.31 -2.89
N ARG A 51 -3.40 1.83 -1.74
CA ARG A 51 -4.28 2.14 -0.64
C ARG A 51 -4.16 3.61 -0.25
N CYS A 52 -5.30 4.26 -0.12
CA CYS A 52 -5.41 5.62 0.40
C CYS A 52 -5.51 5.60 1.93
N ARG A 53 -5.11 6.70 2.60
CA ARG A 53 -5.34 6.88 4.05
C ARG A 53 -6.81 6.78 4.46
N CYS A 54 -7.75 7.01 3.55
CA CYS A 54 -9.18 6.77 3.79
C CYS A 54 -9.59 5.29 3.82
N ALA A 55 -8.62 4.36 3.85
CA ALA A 55 -8.82 2.92 3.77
C ALA A 55 -9.37 2.39 2.43
N HIS A 56 -9.53 3.25 1.42
CA HIS A 56 -9.84 2.77 0.08
C HIS A 56 -8.63 2.08 -0.53
N GLU A 57 -8.82 0.84 -0.98
CA GLU A 57 -7.80 0.01 -1.61
C GLU A 57 -8.31 -0.51 -2.93
N TRP A 58 -7.46 -0.48 -3.94
CA TRP A 58 -7.77 -1.04 -5.25
C TRP A 58 -6.52 -1.63 -5.90
N HIS A 59 -6.73 -2.62 -6.75
CA HIS A 59 -5.68 -3.15 -7.61
C HIS A 59 -5.40 -2.14 -8.72
N GLN A 60 -4.13 -1.74 -8.86
CA GLN A 60 -3.71 -0.83 -9.91
C GLN A 60 -2.97 -1.63 -10.99
N PRO A 61 -3.62 -2.02 -12.10
CA PRO A 61 -3.00 -2.81 -13.15
C PRO A 61 -1.77 -2.16 -13.80
N ASP A 62 -1.69 -0.83 -13.79
CA ASP A 62 -0.56 -0.10 -14.37
C ASP A 62 0.69 -0.10 -13.47
N LEU A 63 0.54 -0.48 -12.19
CA LEU A 63 1.65 -0.70 -11.27
C LEU A 63 2.02 -2.17 -11.29
N THR A 64 2.88 -2.55 -12.23
CA THR A 64 3.42 -3.90 -12.26
C THR A 64 4.39 -4.11 -11.10
N ARG A 65 4.60 -5.38 -10.73
CA ARG A 65 5.62 -5.73 -9.75
C ARG A 65 7.01 -5.25 -10.18
N ASP A 66 7.35 -5.39 -11.45
CA ASP A 66 8.65 -4.93 -11.96
C ASP A 66 8.84 -3.42 -11.82
N TYR A 67 7.79 -2.63 -12.06
CA TYR A 67 7.82 -1.19 -11.80
C TYR A 67 7.97 -0.91 -10.30
N PHE A 68 7.24 -1.65 -9.47
CA PHE A 68 7.32 -1.50 -8.02
C PHE A 68 8.74 -1.77 -7.48
N ASP A 69 9.32 -2.92 -7.86
CA ASP A 69 10.65 -3.36 -7.42
C ASP A 69 11.77 -2.41 -7.92
N GLN A 70 11.55 -1.70 -9.03
CA GLN A 70 12.52 -0.72 -9.58
C GLN A 70 12.44 0.66 -8.91
N HIS A 71 11.25 1.10 -8.50
CA HIS A 71 11.00 2.48 -8.07
C HIS A 71 10.78 2.64 -6.57
N PHE A 72 10.41 1.58 -5.85
CA PHE A 72 10.06 1.64 -4.43
C PHE A 72 10.94 0.66 -3.64
N THR A 73 12.16 1.09 -3.32
CA THR A 73 13.20 0.29 -2.64
C THR A 73 13.58 0.81 -1.25
N ASP A 74 12.87 1.83 -0.74
CA ASP A 74 13.04 2.38 0.61
C ASP A 74 12.77 1.31 1.69
N PRO A 75 13.29 1.47 2.94
CA PRO A 75 13.37 0.37 3.89
C PRO A 75 12.00 -0.28 4.10
N GLU A 76 11.92 -1.50 3.58
CA GLU A 76 10.69 -2.26 3.49
C GLU A 76 10.33 -2.77 4.88
N ASN A 77 9.17 -2.35 5.38
CA ASN A 77 8.60 -3.01 6.54
C ASN A 77 7.82 -4.23 6.05
N GLU A 78 8.33 -5.42 6.40
CA GLU A 78 7.64 -6.69 6.19
C GLU A 78 6.70 -6.93 7.37
N TRP A 79 5.43 -7.23 7.09
CA TRP A 79 4.41 -7.40 8.12
C TRP A 79 3.76 -8.78 8.03
N ASP A 80 3.66 -9.46 9.19
CA ASP A 80 2.98 -10.77 9.31
C ASP A 80 1.44 -10.64 9.40
N ASP A 81 0.93 -9.45 9.69
CA ASP A 81 -0.51 -9.17 9.86
C ASP A 81 -0.90 -7.84 9.19
N PHE A 82 -1.90 -7.90 8.31
CA PHE A 82 -2.37 -6.76 7.53
C PHE A 82 -2.95 -5.64 8.39
N ASN A 83 -3.80 -5.98 9.37
CA ASN A 83 -4.47 -4.97 10.19
C ASN A 83 -3.48 -4.21 11.08
N THR A 84 -2.49 -4.92 11.61
CA THR A 84 -1.39 -4.34 12.37
C THR A 84 -0.58 -3.38 11.50
N ALA A 85 -0.24 -3.78 10.27
CA ALA A 85 0.46 -2.90 9.32
C ALA A 85 -0.33 -1.62 9.02
N MET A 86 -1.63 -1.74 8.72
CA MET A 86 -2.46 -0.58 8.39
C MET A 86 -2.58 0.40 9.55
N ARG A 87 -2.70 -0.10 10.78
CA ARG A 87 -2.73 0.75 11.98
C ARG A 87 -1.40 1.42 12.24
N ALA A 88 -0.29 0.67 12.16
CA ALA A 88 1.04 1.19 12.41
C ALA A 88 1.45 2.28 11.39
N LEU A 89 1.00 2.13 10.13
CA LEU A 89 1.27 3.08 9.05
C LEU A 89 0.20 4.18 8.93
N ALA A 90 -0.87 4.13 9.74
CA ALA A 90 -2.02 5.04 9.70
C ALA A 90 -2.81 5.06 8.37
N PHE A 91 -2.95 3.89 7.75
CA PHE A 91 -3.78 3.62 6.56
C PHE A 91 -5.03 2.76 6.89
N ASP A 92 -5.45 2.77 8.15
CA ASP A 92 -6.61 2.02 8.65
C ASP A 92 -7.95 2.76 8.42
N GLY A 93 -7.93 3.96 7.85
CA GLY A 93 -9.12 4.76 7.54
C GLY A 93 -9.46 5.82 8.58
N LEU A 94 -8.79 5.83 9.74
CA LEU A 94 -9.01 6.86 10.77
C LEU A 94 -8.65 8.27 10.30
N LEU A 95 -7.79 8.37 9.29
CA LEU A 95 -7.31 9.63 8.70
C LEU A 95 -8.01 9.96 7.38
N ALA A 96 -9.21 9.43 7.13
CA ALA A 96 -9.98 9.77 5.94
C ALA A 96 -10.21 11.29 5.83
N GLY A 97 -9.73 11.90 4.74
CA GLY A 97 -9.86 13.34 4.49
C GLY A 97 -8.85 14.23 5.21
N ALA A 98 -7.93 13.66 6.00
CA ALA A 98 -6.81 14.41 6.55
C ALA A 98 -5.74 14.62 5.47
N ILE A 99 -5.52 15.88 5.08
CA ILE A 99 -4.40 16.29 4.24
C ILE A 99 -3.30 16.76 5.19
N TRP A 100 -2.17 16.05 5.21
CA TRP A 100 -0.98 16.49 5.95
C TRP A 100 -0.27 17.53 5.10
N ASP A 101 -0.06 18.75 5.63
CA ASP A 101 0.69 19.83 4.97
C ASP A 101 2.20 19.60 5.06
#